data_AF-A0A3D1SZ74-F1
#
_entry.id   AF-A0A3D1SZ74-F1
#
_cell.length_a   1.000
_cell.length_b   1.000
_cell.length_c   1.000
_cell.angle_alpha   90.00
_cell.angle_beta   90.00
_cell.angle_gamma   90.00
#
_symmetry.space_group_name_H-M   'P 1'
#
loop_
_entity.id
_entity.type
_entity.pdbx_description
1 polymer ?
#
loop_
_entity_poly.entity_id
_entity_poly.type
_entity_poly.pdbx_seq_one_letter_code
_entity_poly.pdbx_strand_id
1 'polypeptide(L)'
;MAERLVVAFGGNAILQPKQKGTAEEQFENVRTACQALVGLVKSGAELILTHGNGPQVGNILLQNEAGKDIVPAMPLDICGSKTQGFIGYMIQQSFVNELRAAGLSNEVATVVTQVVVSEEDPAFANPTKPIGPFYSEDVARQIMTAKGFVMKEDAGRGWRRVVPSPDPQEILEKNV
;
A
#
# COMPACT_ATOMS: atom_id res chain seq x y z
N MET A 1 -7.04 -29.89 -10.68
CA MET A 1 -6.30 -28.64 -10.94
C MET A 1 -6.05 -27.98 -9.60
N ALA A 2 -4.88 -27.38 -9.41
CA ALA A 2 -4.63 -26.55 -8.22
C ALA A 2 -5.63 -25.39 -8.20
N GLU A 3 -6.23 -25.12 -7.05
CA GLU A 3 -7.16 -24.00 -6.89
C GLU A 3 -6.34 -22.71 -6.82
N ARG A 4 -6.71 -21.71 -7.64
CA ARG A 4 -6.04 -20.40 -7.65
C ARG A 4 -6.86 -19.38 -6.86
N LEU A 5 -6.26 -18.83 -5.81
CA LEU A 5 -6.90 -17.91 -4.88
C LEU A 5 -6.26 -16.52 -4.97
N VAL A 6 -7.09 -15.49 -5.08
CA VAL A 6 -6.64 -14.09 -4.94
C VAL A 6 -6.89 -13.66 -3.50
N VAL A 7 -5.83 -13.29 -2.77
CA VAL A 7 -5.90 -12.86 -1.38
C VAL A 7 -5.48 -11.39 -1.28
N ALA A 8 -6.34 -10.56 -0.70
CA ALA A 8 -6.08 -9.13 -0.52
C ALA A 8 -5.73 -8.82 0.94
N PHE A 9 -4.47 -8.45 1.18
CA PHE A 9 -4.02 -7.93 2.47
C PHE A 9 -4.57 -6.52 2.70
N GLY A 10 -5.39 -6.37 3.73
CA GLY A 10 -5.82 -5.07 4.23
C GLY A 10 -4.65 -4.28 4.85
N GLY A 11 -4.85 -2.98 5.06
CA GLY A 11 -3.80 -2.11 5.64
C GLY A 11 -3.25 -2.60 6.98
N ASN A 12 -4.08 -3.25 7.80
CA ASN A 12 -3.69 -3.81 9.10
C ASN A 12 -2.73 -5.01 8.99
N ALA A 13 -2.66 -5.66 7.83
CA ALA A 13 -1.69 -6.73 7.60
C ALA A 13 -0.26 -6.21 7.50
N ILE A 14 -0.09 -4.90 7.31
CA ILE A 14 1.22 -4.25 7.17
C ILE A 14 1.44 -3.26 8.31
N LEU A 15 0.46 -2.40 8.61
CA LEU A 15 0.55 -1.43 9.69
C LEU A 15 -0.74 -1.37 10.50
N GLN A 16 -0.64 -1.72 11.78
CA GLN A 16 -1.78 -1.70 12.70
C GLN A 16 -2.03 -0.29 13.26
N PRO A 17 -3.27 0.00 13.72
CA PRO A 17 -3.56 1.24 14.43
C PRO A 17 -2.58 1.47 15.59
N LYS A 18 -2.11 2.71 15.76
CA LYS A 18 -1.19 3.18 16.82
C LYS A 18 0.27 2.72 16.70
N GLN A 19 0.63 1.86 15.74
CA GLN A 19 2.03 1.59 15.44
C GLN A 19 2.69 2.81 14.79
N LYS A 20 4.01 2.95 14.98
CA LYS A 20 4.77 4.09 14.44
C LYS A 20 5.07 3.94 12.95
N GLY A 21 5.03 2.71 12.44
CA GLY A 21 5.38 2.38 11.07
C GLY A 21 6.87 2.11 10.87
N THR A 22 7.56 1.60 11.88
CA THR A 22 8.96 1.18 11.69
C THR A 22 9.06 -0.02 10.74
N ALA A 23 10.25 -0.28 10.22
CA ALA A 23 10.46 -1.44 9.36
C ALA A 23 10.17 -2.74 10.12
N GLU A 24 10.61 -2.82 11.38
CA GLU A 24 10.43 -3.97 12.26
C GLU A 24 8.95 -4.26 12.51
N GLU A 25 8.17 -3.24 12.90
CA GLU A 25 6.72 -3.38 13.11
C GLU A 25 6.02 -3.90 11.84
N GLN A 26 6.37 -3.35 10.67
CA GLN A 26 5.75 -3.76 9.41
C GLN A 26 6.17 -5.18 8.99
N PHE A 27 7.44 -5.57 9.20
CA PHE A 27 7.91 -6.93 8.95
C PHE A 27 7.23 -7.96 9.85
N GLU A 28 7.03 -7.66 11.14
CA GLU A 28 6.34 -8.55 12.07
C GLU A 28 4.88 -8.78 11.68
N ASN A 29 4.18 -7.71 11.29
CA ASN A 29 2.79 -7.80 10.82
C ASN A 29 2.69 -8.63 9.53
N VAL A 30 3.56 -8.35 8.56
CA VAL A 30 3.58 -9.07 7.27
C VAL A 30 3.91 -10.55 7.49
N ARG A 31 4.88 -10.87 8.36
CA ARG A 31 5.19 -12.26 8.70
C ARG A 31 3.98 -12.99 9.27
N THR A 32 3.27 -12.36 10.21
CA THR A 32 2.04 -12.93 10.80
C THR A 32 0.98 -13.19 9.73
N ALA A 33 0.78 -12.26 8.80
CA ALA A 33 -0.15 -12.43 7.69
C ALA A 33 0.27 -13.57 6.75
N CYS A 34 1.56 -13.66 6.39
CA CYS A 34 2.10 -14.73 5.56
C CYS A 34 1.97 -16.11 6.21
N GLN A 35 2.26 -16.21 7.52
CA GLN A 35 2.15 -17.45 8.28
C GLN A 35 0.73 -18.02 8.21
N ALA A 36 -0.30 -17.17 8.29
CA ALA A 36 -1.70 -17.58 8.19
C ALA A 36 -2.05 -18.22 6.82
N LEU A 37 -1.31 -17.90 5.76
CA LEU A 37 -1.56 -18.43 4.41
C LEU A 37 -0.80 -19.72 4.10
N VAL A 38 0.18 -20.11 4.91
CA VAL A 38 0.99 -21.33 4.68
C VAL A 38 0.10 -22.58 4.56
N GLY A 39 -0.99 -22.65 5.33
CA GLY A 39 -1.94 -23.77 5.27
C GLY A 39 -2.61 -23.93 3.90
N LEU A 40 -2.90 -22.83 3.21
CA LEU A 40 -3.50 -22.85 1.87
C LEU A 40 -2.49 -23.36 0.83
N VAL A 41 -1.23 -22.94 0.94
CA VAL A 41 -0.17 -23.44 0.04
C VAL A 41 0.06 -24.94 0.29
N LYS A 42 0.02 -25.39 1.54
CA LYS A 42 0.12 -26.83 1.89
C LYS A 42 -1.03 -27.65 1.32
N SER A 43 -2.23 -27.11 1.18
CA SER A 43 -3.35 -27.82 0.54
C SER A 43 -3.24 -27.84 -0.99
N GLY A 44 -2.18 -27.27 -1.56
CA GLY A 44 -1.93 -27.21 -3.00
C GLY A 44 -2.58 -26.03 -3.71
N ALA A 45 -3.02 -25.00 -2.97
CA ALA A 45 -3.56 -23.78 -3.58
C ALA A 45 -2.43 -22.90 -4.14
N GLU A 46 -2.67 -22.31 -5.31
CA GLU A 46 -1.84 -21.26 -5.89
C GLU A 46 -2.37 -19.91 -5.41
N LEU A 47 -1.50 -19.05 -4.88
CA LEU A 47 -1.90 -17.77 -4.31
C LEU A 47 -1.44 -16.60 -5.18
N ILE A 48 -2.37 -15.70 -5.49
CA ILE A 48 -2.07 -14.34 -5.97
C ILE A 48 -2.31 -13.40 -4.79
N LEU A 49 -1.25 -12.76 -4.31
CA LEU A 49 -1.33 -11.83 -3.18
C LEU A 49 -1.42 -10.40 -3.69
N THR A 50 -2.36 -9.64 -3.15
CA THR A 50 -2.49 -8.19 -3.35
C THR A 50 -2.46 -7.49 -2.00
N HIS A 51 -2.19 -6.18 -1.97
CA HIS A 51 -2.16 -5.43 -0.73
C HIS A 51 -2.59 -3.98 -0.92
N GLY A 52 -3.09 -3.36 0.15
CA GLY A 52 -3.19 -1.90 0.23
C GLY A 52 -1.85 -1.24 0.53
N ASN A 53 -1.73 0.07 0.29
CA ASN A 53 -0.51 0.84 0.56
C ASN A 53 -0.76 2.22 1.21
N GLY A 54 -1.99 2.51 1.65
CA GLY A 54 -2.41 3.86 2.04
C GLY A 54 -1.51 4.56 3.08
N PRO A 55 -1.17 3.93 4.21
CA PRO A 55 -0.19 4.48 5.15
C PRO A 55 1.20 4.66 4.52
N GLN A 56 1.67 3.65 3.79
CA GLN A 56 3.03 3.60 3.24
C GLN A 56 3.26 4.66 2.16
N VAL A 57 2.32 4.79 1.22
CA VAL A 57 2.41 5.78 0.13
C VAL A 57 2.35 7.20 0.68
N GLY A 58 1.54 7.42 1.72
CA GLY A 58 1.49 8.69 2.42
C GLY A 58 2.79 9.05 3.11
N ASN A 59 3.45 8.10 3.76
CA ASN A 59 4.75 8.31 4.38
C ASN A 59 5.84 8.61 3.34
N ILE A 60 5.87 7.87 2.22
CA ILE A 60 6.81 8.12 1.11
C ILE A 60 6.57 9.51 0.51
N LEU A 61 5.31 9.91 0.33
CA LEU A 61 4.98 11.23 -0.18
C LEU A 61 5.46 12.33 0.77
N LEU A 62 5.25 12.16 2.08
CA LEU A 62 5.75 13.08 3.11
C LEU A 62 7.29 13.18 3.09
N GLN A 63 7.99 12.06 2.89
CA GLN A 63 9.46 12.05 2.73
C GLN A 63 9.92 12.81 1.49
N ASN A 64 9.23 12.63 0.34
CA ASN A 64 9.55 13.37 -0.89
C ASN A 64 9.31 14.87 -0.70
N GLU A 65 8.23 15.25 -0.02
CA GLU A 65 7.96 16.66 0.29
C GLU A 65 8.97 17.28 1.26
N ALA A 66 9.41 16.54 2.27
CA ALA A 66 10.39 17.01 3.23
C ALA A 66 11.78 17.20 2.61
N GLY A 67 12.12 16.40 1.59
CA GLY A 67 13.40 16.46 0.88
C GLY A 67 13.41 17.34 -0.37
N LYS A 68 12.27 17.94 -0.75
CA LYS A 68 12.07 18.56 -2.08
C LYS A 68 13.06 19.67 -2.45
N ASP A 69 13.58 20.38 -1.45
CA ASP A 69 14.52 21.50 -1.64
C ASP A 69 15.97 21.01 -1.84
N ILE A 70 16.20 19.70 -1.66
CA ILE A 70 17.50 19.02 -1.84
C ILE A 70 17.44 18.07 -3.04
N VAL A 71 16.37 17.28 -3.16
CA VAL A 71 16.13 16.31 -4.23
C VAL A 71 14.71 16.52 -4.76
N PRO A 72 14.50 16.59 -6.09
CA PRO A 72 13.17 16.77 -6.66
C PRO A 72 12.15 15.75 -6.12
N ALA A 73 11.01 16.26 -5.64
CA ALA A 73 9.92 15.41 -5.18
C ALA A 73 9.32 14.63 -6.36
N MET A 74 9.14 13.32 -6.17
CA MET A 74 8.50 12.48 -7.17
C MET A 74 6.97 12.59 -7.12
N PRO A 75 6.27 12.40 -8.24
CA PRO A 75 4.82 12.38 -8.28
C PRO A 75 4.23 11.15 -7.56
N LEU A 76 2.91 11.18 -7.33
CA LEU A 76 2.23 10.21 -6.48
C LEU A 76 2.27 8.78 -7.04
N ASP A 77 2.17 8.62 -8.36
CA ASP A 77 2.28 7.35 -9.07
C ASP A 77 3.66 6.71 -8.85
N ILE A 78 4.74 7.49 -8.94
CA ILE A 78 6.10 7.03 -8.63
C ILE A 78 6.27 6.73 -7.14
N CYS A 79 5.63 7.49 -6.25
CA CYS A 79 5.56 7.11 -4.83
C CYS A 79 4.80 5.78 -4.63
N GLY A 80 3.75 5.56 -5.41
CA GLY A 80 3.00 4.30 -5.48
C GLY A 80 3.88 3.14 -5.92
N SER A 81 4.65 3.28 -7.00
CA SER A 81 5.56 2.22 -7.46
C SER A 81 6.64 1.89 -6.43
N LYS A 82 7.19 2.90 -5.72
CA LYS A 82 8.10 2.69 -4.58
C LYS A 82 7.46 1.83 -3.48
N THR A 83 6.18 2.03 -3.18
CA THR A 83 5.50 1.18 -2.18
C THR A 83 5.35 -0.27 -2.61
N GLN A 84 5.21 -0.54 -3.92
CA GLN A 84 5.13 -1.92 -4.41
C GLN A 84 6.44 -2.67 -4.17
N GLY A 85 7.58 -2.04 -4.47
CA GLY A 85 8.89 -2.60 -4.16
C GLY A 85 9.12 -2.78 -2.67
N PHE A 86 8.77 -1.77 -1.87
CA PHE A 86 8.89 -1.80 -0.41
C PHE A 86 8.07 -2.93 0.24
N ILE A 87 6.76 -2.95 -0.01
CA ILE A 87 5.83 -3.90 0.62
C ILE A 87 6.01 -5.30 0.01
N GLY A 88 6.19 -5.37 -1.31
CA GLY A 88 6.45 -6.63 -2.00
C GLY A 88 7.72 -7.32 -1.52
N TYR A 89 8.79 -6.56 -1.27
CA TYR A 89 9.99 -7.10 -0.62
C TYR A 89 9.69 -7.71 0.76
N MET A 90 8.94 -7.00 1.60
CA MET A 90 8.56 -7.50 2.93
C MET A 90 7.75 -8.79 2.85
N ILE A 91 6.77 -8.85 1.95
CA ILE A 91 5.91 -10.02 1.73
C ILE A 91 6.75 -11.18 1.18
N GLN A 92 7.52 -10.95 0.13
CA GLN A 92 8.34 -11.97 -0.52
C GLN A 92 9.32 -12.59 0.47
N GLN A 93 10.07 -11.77 1.21
CA GLN A 93 11.03 -12.26 2.19
C GLN A 93 10.34 -13.02 3.32
N SER A 94 9.25 -12.48 3.87
CA SER A 94 8.53 -13.11 4.98
C SER A 94 7.89 -14.43 4.55
N PHE A 95 7.23 -14.45 3.39
CA PHE A 95 6.50 -15.64 2.96
C PHE A 95 7.43 -16.77 2.57
N VAL A 96 8.54 -16.48 1.87
CA VAL A 96 9.57 -17.49 1.59
C VAL A 96 10.10 -18.11 2.88
N ASN A 97 10.34 -17.32 3.92
CA ASN A 97 10.80 -17.83 5.20
C ASN A 97 9.76 -18.74 5.87
N GLU A 98 8.48 -18.34 5.89
CA GLU A 98 7.40 -19.15 6.46
C GLU A 98 7.16 -20.46 5.67
N LEU A 99 7.23 -20.40 4.34
CA LEU A 99 7.13 -21.58 3.48
C LEU A 99 8.28 -22.56 3.72
N ARG A 100 9.53 -22.07 3.80
CA ARG A 100 10.70 -22.89 4.11
C ARG A 100 10.63 -23.51 5.50
N ALA A 101 10.22 -22.74 6.51
CA ALA A 101 10.01 -23.26 7.88
C ALA A 101 8.95 -24.37 7.91
N ALA A 102 8.01 -24.34 6.97
CA ALA A 102 6.97 -25.33 6.79
C ALA A 102 7.36 -26.52 5.87
N GLY A 103 8.61 -26.59 5.42
CA GLY A 103 9.11 -27.66 4.54
C GLY A 103 8.72 -27.50 3.06
N LEU A 104 8.29 -26.31 2.65
CA LEU A 104 7.89 -25.99 1.28
C LEU A 104 9.01 -25.23 0.55
N SER A 105 9.11 -25.45 -0.76
CA SER A 105 10.12 -24.84 -1.63
C SER A 105 9.52 -23.93 -2.71
N ASN A 106 8.28 -23.45 -2.50
CA ASN A 106 7.61 -22.56 -3.44
C ASN A 106 8.40 -21.27 -3.65
N GLU A 107 8.40 -20.79 -4.89
CA GLU A 107 8.93 -19.48 -5.25
C GLU A 107 7.88 -18.39 -4.99
N VAL A 108 8.35 -17.22 -4.58
CA VAL A 108 7.51 -16.04 -4.37
C VAL A 108 8.18 -14.88 -5.10
N ALA A 109 7.41 -14.18 -5.94
CA ALA A 109 7.87 -13.03 -6.68
C ALA A 109 6.89 -11.86 -6.50
N THR A 110 7.43 -10.64 -6.43
CA THR A 110 6.66 -9.40 -6.53
C THR A 110 6.74 -8.88 -7.95
N VAL A 111 5.59 -8.57 -8.54
CA VAL A 111 5.48 -7.95 -9.86
C VAL A 111 5.09 -6.49 -9.68
N VAL A 112 5.92 -5.57 -10.18
CA VAL A 112 5.51 -4.16 -10.30
C VAL A 112 4.32 -4.11 -11.25
N THR A 113 3.21 -3.56 -10.78
CA THR A 113 1.91 -3.67 -11.42
C THR A 113 1.36 -2.28 -11.75
N GLN A 114 0.91 -2.12 -12.99
CA GLN A 114 0.25 -0.93 -13.51
C GLN A 114 -1.23 -1.24 -13.74
N VAL A 115 -2.07 -0.26 -13.40
CA VAL A 115 -3.53 -0.37 -13.54
C VAL A 115 -4.03 0.80 -14.37
N VAL A 116 -4.67 0.48 -15.49
CA VAL A 116 -5.35 1.44 -16.36
C VAL A 116 -6.57 1.99 -15.63
N VAL A 117 -6.74 3.30 -15.72
CA VAL A 117 -7.89 4.06 -15.19
C VAL A 117 -8.34 5.06 -16.25
N SER A 118 -9.61 5.48 -16.20
CA SER A 118 -10.12 6.50 -17.12
C SER A 118 -9.57 7.87 -16.75
N GLU A 119 -9.03 8.64 -17.71
CA GLU A 119 -8.66 10.05 -17.47
C GLU A 119 -9.87 10.95 -17.15
N GLU A 120 -11.06 10.53 -17.57
CA GLU A 120 -12.33 11.22 -17.33
C GLU A 120 -13.00 10.81 -16.02
N ASP A 121 -12.36 9.98 -15.20
CA ASP A 121 -12.95 9.48 -13.96
C ASP A 121 -13.29 10.65 -12.99
N PRO A 122 -14.55 10.74 -12.49
CA PRO A 122 -14.96 11.80 -11.56
C PRO A 122 -14.11 11.91 -10.29
N ALA A 123 -13.41 10.84 -9.89
CA ALA A 123 -12.52 10.84 -8.73
C ALA A 123 -11.35 11.82 -8.87
N PHE A 124 -10.94 12.19 -10.10
CA PHE A 124 -9.93 13.24 -10.32
C PHE A 124 -10.45 14.62 -9.92
N ALA A 125 -11.74 14.89 -10.16
CA ALA A 125 -12.38 16.15 -9.76
C ALA A 125 -12.80 16.15 -8.28
N ASN A 126 -13.09 15.00 -7.68
CA ASN A 126 -13.46 14.87 -6.27
C ASN A 126 -12.61 13.80 -5.54
N PRO A 127 -11.40 14.16 -5.09
CA PRO A 127 -10.55 13.28 -4.29
C PRO A 127 -11.24 12.80 -3.00
N THR A 128 -11.23 11.49 -2.76
CA THR A 128 -11.88 10.88 -1.57
C THR A 128 -10.96 9.99 -0.76
N LYS A 129 -9.88 9.46 -1.34
CA LYS A 129 -9.06 8.43 -0.69
C LYS A 129 -8.05 9.07 0.26
N PRO A 130 -8.10 8.78 1.57
CA PRO A 130 -7.18 9.39 2.52
C PRO A 130 -5.81 8.68 2.51
N ILE A 131 -4.74 9.47 2.50
CA ILE A 131 -3.35 9.03 2.55
C ILE A 131 -2.56 9.75 3.64
N GLY A 132 -1.49 9.12 4.12
CA GLY A 132 -0.57 9.73 5.09
C GLY A 132 -1.15 9.89 6.50
N PRO A 133 -0.51 10.68 7.36
CA PRO A 133 -0.86 10.82 8.77
C PRO A 133 -2.12 11.66 8.98
N PHE A 134 -2.63 11.63 10.21
CA PHE A 134 -3.70 12.51 10.67
C PHE A 134 -3.14 13.86 11.14
N TYR A 135 -3.91 14.92 10.88
CA TYR A 135 -3.64 16.30 11.29
C TYR A 135 -4.81 16.85 12.11
N SER A 136 -4.54 17.85 12.95
CA SER A 136 -5.62 18.68 13.51
C SER A 136 -6.25 19.55 12.43
N GLU A 137 -7.44 20.07 12.67
CA GLU A 137 -8.14 20.94 11.74
C GLU A 137 -7.30 22.20 11.41
N ASP A 138 -6.70 22.84 12.41
CA ASP A 138 -5.88 24.04 12.22
C ASP A 138 -4.68 23.77 11.30
N VAL A 139 -3.98 22.65 11.53
CA VAL A 139 -2.84 22.25 10.70
C VAL A 139 -3.31 21.89 9.29
N ALA A 140 -4.45 21.22 9.15
CA ALA A 140 -5.00 20.90 7.84
C ALA A 140 -5.36 22.18 7.05
N ARG A 141 -5.97 23.18 7.68
CA ARG A 141 -6.26 24.48 7.05
C ARG A 141 -5.00 25.20 6.60
N GLN A 142 -3.94 25.17 7.40
CA GLN A 142 -2.64 25.72 7.00
C GLN A 142 -2.05 24.99 5.78
N ILE A 143 -2.14 23.66 5.75
CA ILE A 143 -1.68 22.84 4.62
C ILE A 143 -2.48 23.14 3.35
N MET A 144 -3.81 23.26 3.45
CA MET A 144 -4.66 23.61 2.31
C MET A 144 -4.23 24.96 1.71
N THR A 145 -4.03 25.98 2.54
CA THR A 145 -3.61 27.32 2.09
C THR A 145 -2.20 27.34 1.52
N ALA A 146 -1.25 26.67 2.18
CA ALA A 146 0.17 26.74 1.80
C ALA A 146 0.54 25.82 0.63
N LYS A 147 -0.14 24.67 0.49
CA LYS A 147 0.23 23.63 -0.48
C LYS A 147 -0.88 23.32 -1.50
N GLY A 148 -2.08 23.85 -1.33
CA GLY A 148 -3.22 23.57 -2.22
C GLY A 148 -3.73 22.13 -2.14
N PHE A 149 -3.39 21.38 -1.09
CA PHE A 149 -3.83 19.99 -0.94
C PHE A 149 -5.29 19.92 -0.57
N VAL A 150 -6.00 18.94 -1.13
CA VAL A 150 -7.36 18.61 -0.69
C VAL A 150 -7.26 17.78 0.59
N MET A 151 -7.83 18.28 1.67
CA MET A 151 -7.87 17.61 2.97
C MET A 151 -9.32 17.36 3.35
N LYS A 152 -9.63 16.19 3.94
CA LYS A 152 -10.96 15.86 4.46
C LYS A 152 -10.88 15.35 5.89
N GLU A 153 -11.93 15.62 6.66
CA GLU A 153 -12.16 15.05 7.99
C GLU A 153 -12.43 13.54 7.85
N ASP A 154 -11.90 12.73 8.77
CA ASP A 154 -11.98 11.27 8.76
C ASP A 154 -12.55 10.75 10.10
N ALA A 155 -13.87 10.85 10.24
CA ALA A 155 -14.71 10.19 11.25
C ALA A 155 -14.30 10.49 12.71
N GLY A 156 -14.01 11.75 13.01
CA GLY A 156 -13.60 12.25 14.31
C GLY A 156 -12.15 11.94 14.67
N ARG A 157 -11.38 11.29 13.79
CA ARG A 157 -9.97 10.94 14.04
C ARG A 157 -9.00 12.04 13.64
N GLY A 158 -9.50 13.08 12.97
CA GLY A 158 -8.73 14.21 12.47
C GLY A 158 -8.84 14.35 10.95
N TRP A 159 -7.94 15.13 10.38
CA TRP A 159 -7.93 15.47 8.96
C TRP A 159 -6.81 14.75 8.23
N ARG A 160 -7.07 14.31 7.00
CA ARG A 160 -6.07 13.65 6.15
C ARG A 160 -6.07 14.25 4.76
N ARG A 161 -4.92 14.18 4.09
CA ARG A 161 -4.83 14.47 2.66
C ARG A 161 -5.61 13.42 1.91
N VAL A 162 -6.45 13.86 0.98
CA VAL A 162 -7.16 12.97 0.06
C VAL A 162 -6.59 13.09 -1.35
N VAL A 163 -6.62 11.97 -2.07
CA VAL A 163 -6.17 11.85 -3.46
C VAL A 163 -7.27 11.22 -4.31
N PRO A 164 -7.23 11.41 -5.64
CA PRO A 164 -8.08 10.67 -6.57
C PRO A 164 -7.96 9.16 -6.34
N SER A 165 -9.08 8.47 -6.46
CA SER A 165 -9.17 7.01 -6.39
C SER A 165 -10.12 6.52 -7.46
N PRO A 166 -9.72 6.65 -8.74
CA PRO A 166 -10.53 6.23 -9.89
C PRO A 166 -10.75 4.71 -9.89
N ASP A 167 -11.79 4.27 -10.58
CA ASP A 167 -12.10 2.85 -10.69
C ASP A 167 -11.09 2.15 -11.62
N PRO A 168 -10.54 0.99 -11.20
CA PRO A 168 -9.58 0.26 -12.01
C PRO A 168 -10.26 -0.39 -13.23
N GLN A 169 -9.67 -0.24 -14.41
CA GLN A 169 -10.20 -0.81 -15.66
C GLN A 169 -9.45 -2.08 -16.09
N GLU A 170 -8.11 -2.05 -16.04
CA GLU A 170 -7.29 -3.16 -16.51
C GLU A 170 -5.96 -3.25 -15.77
N ILE A 171 -5.54 -4.45 -15.40
CA ILE A 171 -4.19 -4.74 -14.93
C ILE A 171 -3.32 -5.08 -16.16
N LEU A 172 -2.27 -4.30 -16.42
CA LEU A 172 -1.43 -4.51 -17.60
C LEU A 172 -0.60 -5.80 -17.50
N GLU A 173 -0.07 -6.11 -16.32
CA GLU A 173 0.75 -7.30 -16.07
C GLU A 173 -0.07 -8.56 -15.75
N LYS A 174 -1.36 -8.62 -16.10
CA LYS A 174 -2.25 -9.77 -15.80
C LYS A 174 -1.82 -11.12 -16.42
N ASN A 175 -0.89 -11.08 -17.37
CA ASN A 175 -0.37 -12.26 -18.09
C ASN A 175 1.09 -12.59 -17.72
N VAL A 176 1.67 -11.89 -16.74
CA VAL A 176 2.99 -12.21 -16.17
C VAL A 176 2.81 -13.26 -15.09
#